data_AF-A0A5N6T7L2-F1
#
_entry.id   AF-A0A5N6T7L2-F1
#
_cell.length_a   1.000
_cell.length_b   1.000
_cell.length_c   1.000
_cell.angle_alpha   90.00
_cell.angle_beta   90.00
_cell.angle_gamma   90.00
#
_symmetry.space_group_name_H-M   'P 1'
#
loop_
_entity.id
_entity.type
_entity.pdbx_description
1 polymer ?
#
loop_
_entity_poly.entity_id
_entity_poly.type
_entity_poly.pdbx_seq_one_letter_code
_entity_poly.pdbx_strand_id
1 'polypeptide(L)'
;MMELPGHKSGLLLSSYTSIQPLPSMANSDISHQITSLIEVTEGIVEAYNPIKNLRGLPDAFREVNNLLPFIKQILQDAKRPTKRVLSANDTEALKTALCSCGEKANNLLEIFQKFAKRTNGRYNSSVYRAIIIQHGKHNVETLADGILQDLGALVTHHIFPADLQRQVKSLENAREALAKVSPSLTDFDLADQPHAAHQYGDHGRQYNLLGEGSQRIADGHYFEARGNQTFGMFPPKSFMNSSEIAAGQ
;
A
#
# COMPACT_ATOMS: atom_id res chain seq x y z
N MET A 1 18.29 -78.52 -42.41
CA MET A 1 17.77 -77.21 -42.87
C MET A 1 16.50 -76.96 -42.10
N MET A 2 16.51 -76.43 -40.87
CA MET A 2 16.83 -75.04 -40.46
C MET A 2 16.10 -74.03 -41.34
N GLU A 3 15.12 -73.32 -40.74
CA GLU A 3 14.80 -71.88 -40.87
C GLU A 3 13.53 -71.56 -40.03
N LEU A 4 13.74 -70.90 -38.88
CA LEU A 4 12.87 -69.84 -38.32
C LEU A 4 13.23 -68.55 -39.10
N PRO A 5 12.36 -67.53 -39.32
CA PRO A 5 11.81 -66.65 -38.28
C PRO A 5 10.42 -66.04 -38.66
N GLY A 6 9.74 -65.15 -37.92
CA GLY A 6 10.07 -64.37 -36.75
C GLY A 6 8.88 -63.53 -36.26
N HIS A 7 8.90 -63.23 -34.97
CA HIS A 7 8.10 -62.20 -34.31
C HIS A 7 8.39 -60.81 -34.90
N LYS A 8 7.35 -60.01 -35.15
CA LYS A 8 7.46 -58.54 -35.11
C LYS A 8 6.32 -57.94 -34.30
N SER A 9 6.76 -57.38 -33.18
CA SER A 9 6.03 -56.68 -32.15
C SER A 9 5.34 -55.41 -32.66
N GLY A 10 4.21 -55.08 -32.02
CA GLY A 10 3.39 -53.92 -32.29
C GLY A 10 4.13 -52.59 -32.13
N LEU A 11 3.87 -51.68 -33.08
CA LEU A 11 4.17 -50.27 -32.98
C LEU A 11 2.95 -49.56 -32.40
N LEU A 12 3.00 -49.22 -31.11
CA LEU A 12 2.20 -48.12 -30.57
C LEU A 12 3.01 -46.84 -30.76
N LEU A 13 2.54 -45.98 -31.69
CA LEU A 13 3.00 -44.60 -31.76
C LEU A 13 2.54 -43.86 -30.49
N SER A 14 3.48 -43.62 -29.58
CA SER A 14 3.32 -42.65 -28.50
C SER A 14 3.50 -41.25 -29.10
N SER A 15 2.39 -40.57 -29.36
CA SER A 15 2.38 -39.15 -29.67
C SER A 15 2.73 -38.35 -28.42
N TYR A 16 3.97 -37.87 -28.33
CA TYR A 16 4.37 -36.86 -27.35
C TYR A 16 3.68 -35.53 -27.69
N THR A 17 2.51 -35.30 -27.12
CA THR A 17 1.99 -33.94 -26.95
C THR A 17 2.89 -33.22 -25.95
N SER A 18 3.63 -32.23 -26.42
CA SER A 18 4.34 -31.27 -25.58
C SER A 18 3.30 -30.55 -24.71
N ILE A 19 3.20 -30.97 -23.44
CA ILE A 19 2.42 -30.27 -22.43
C ILE A 19 3.18 -28.98 -22.14
N GLN A 20 2.76 -27.88 -22.75
CA GLN A 20 3.13 -26.56 -22.24
C GLN A 20 2.59 -26.45 -20.80
N PRO A 21 3.41 -26.05 -19.82
CA PRO A 21 2.92 -25.86 -18.46
C PRO A 21 1.84 -24.77 -18.49
N LEU A 22 0.65 -25.09 -17.96
CA LEU A 22 -0.42 -24.14 -17.72
C LEU A 22 0.15 -22.96 -16.91
N PRO A 23 -0.17 -21.69 -17.24
CA PRO A 23 0.26 -20.56 -16.44
C PRO A 23 -0.20 -20.77 -14.99
N SER A 24 0.76 -20.90 -14.08
CA SER A 24 0.53 -21.04 -12.65
C SER A 24 -0.36 -19.88 -12.16
N MET A 25 -1.39 -20.17 -11.36
CA MET A 25 -2.25 -19.14 -10.73
C MET A 25 -1.45 -18.06 -9.97
N ALA A 26 -0.25 -18.40 -9.49
CA ALA A 26 0.65 -17.43 -8.87
C ALA A 26 1.15 -16.35 -9.84
N ASN A 27 1.34 -16.69 -11.11
CA ASN A 27 1.80 -15.77 -12.13
C ASN A 27 0.70 -14.77 -12.53
N SER A 28 -0.57 -15.21 -12.53
CA SER A 28 -1.71 -14.31 -12.73
C SER A 28 -1.88 -13.31 -11.59
N ASP A 29 -1.65 -13.73 -10.35
CA ASP A 29 -1.70 -12.83 -9.18
C ASP A 29 -0.67 -11.71 -9.28
N ILE A 30 0.59 -12.06 -9.59
CA ILE A 30 1.69 -11.09 -9.74
C ILE A 30 1.39 -10.10 -10.87
N SER A 31 0.95 -10.60 -12.02
CA SER A 31 0.55 -9.73 -13.15
C SER A 31 -0.62 -8.80 -12.79
N HIS A 32 -1.60 -9.29 -12.03
CA HIS A 32 -2.71 -8.47 -11.56
C HIS A 32 -2.24 -7.37 -10.61
N GLN A 33 -1.38 -7.70 -9.64
CA GLN A 33 -0.80 -6.72 -8.71
C GLN A 33 0.00 -5.63 -9.44
N ILE A 34 0.84 -6.00 -10.41
CA ILE A 34 1.57 -5.03 -11.23
C ILE A 34 0.62 -4.13 -12.02
N THR A 35 -0.47 -4.69 -12.56
CA THR A 35 -1.49 -3.92 -13.29
C THR A 35 -2.17 -2.90 -12.39
N SER A 36 -2.62 -3.32 -11.21
CA SER A 36 -3.22 -2.41 -10.22
C SER A 36 -2.25 -1.30 -9.80
N LEU A 37 -0.97 -1.62 -9.62
CA LEU A 37 0.03 -0.61 -9.26
C LEU A 37 0.30 0.41 -10.38
N ILE A 38 0.23 -0.02 -11.65
CA ILE A 38 0.26 0.90 -12.80
C ILE A 38 -0.94 1.85 -12.77
N GLU A 39 -2.15 1.33 -12.53
CA GLU A 39 -3.38 2.13 -12.44
C GLU A 39 -3.31 3.14 -11.28
N VAL A 40 -2.80 2.72 -10.11
CA VAL A 40 -2.58 3.64 -8.97
C VAL A 40 -1.58 4.73 -9.35
N THR A 41 -0.49 4.37 -10.04
CA THR A 41 0.52 5.34 -10.50
C THR A 41 -0.08 6.38 -11.44
N GLU A 42 -0.95 5.96 -12.37
CA GLU A 42 -1.70 6.88 -13.24
C GLU A 42 -2.66 7.76 -12.44
N GLY A 43 -3.38 7.18 -11.48
CA GLY A 43 -4.26 7.92 -10.58
C GLY A 43 -3.54 9.01 -9.78
N ILE A 44 -2.28 8.80 -9.39
CA ILE A 44 -1.49 9.83 -8.67
C ILE A 44 -1.21 11.02 -9.60
N VAL A 45 -0.82 10.75 -10.86
CA VAL A 45 -0.61 11.80 -11.88
C VAL A 45 -1.90 12.60 -12.09
N GLU A 46 -3.04 11.92 -12.17
CA GLU A 46 -4.34 12.57 -12.30
C GLU A 46 -4.69 13.43 -11.08
N ALA A 47 -4.46 12.90 -9.87
CA ALA A 47 -4.69 13.62 -8.62
C ALA A 47 -3.74 14.82 -8.42
N TYR A 48 -2.58 14.82 -9.09
CA TYR A 48 -1.65 15.95 -9.09
C TYR A 48 -2.14 17.13 -9.95
N ASN A 49 -2.88 16.86 -11.03
CA ASN A 49 -3.26 17.89 -12.00
C ASN A 49 -3.98 19.12 -11.41
N PRO A 50 -4.93 18.98 -10.46
CA PRO A 50 -5.58 20.12 -9.82
C PRO A 50 -4.63 20.95 -8.95
N ILE A 51 -3.56 20.33 -8.42
CA ILE A 51 -2.69 20.96 -7.42
C ILE A 51 -1.37 21.48 -7.99
N LYS A 52 -0.98 21.09 -9.20
CA LYS A 52 0.33 21.40 -9.80
C LYS A 52 0.72 22.88 -9.86
N ASN A 53 -0.28 23.77 -9.91
CA ASN A 53 -0.09 25.22 -9.99
C ASN A 53 -0.40 25.96 -8.68
N LEU A 54 -0.58 25.23 -7.57
CA LEU A 54 -0.82 25.86 -6.28
C LEU A 54 0.37 26.71 -5.86
N ARG A 55 0.08 27.95 -5.43
CA ARG A 55 1.10 28.84 -4.91
C ARG A 55 1.72 28.24 -3.64
N GLY A 56 3.05 28.13 -3.63
CA GLY A 56 3.83 27.65 -2.49
C GLY A 56 3.80 26.13 -2.29
N LEU A 57 3.38 25.35 -3.30
CA LEU A 57 3.49 23.89 -3.26
C LEU A 57 4.97 23.49 -3.14
N PRO A 58 5.35 22.63 -2.18
CA PRO A 58 6.72 22.14 -2.05
C PRO A 58 7.18 21.41 -3.31
N ASP A 59 8.44 21.61 -3.70
CA ASP A 59 9.00 20.99 -4.90
C ASP A 59 9.01 19.46 -4.84
N ALA A 60 9.00 18.87 -3.64
CA ALA A 60 8.82 17.43 -3.43
C ALA A 60 7.58 16.88 -4.17
N PHE A 61 6.45 17.58 -4.19
CA PHE A 61 5.26 17.12 -4.93
C PHE A 61 5.52 17.04 -6.44
N ARG A 62 6.24 18.03 -6.97
CA ARG A 62 6.60 18.08 -8.39
C ARG A 62 7.60 16.98 -8.73
N GLU A 63 8.60 16.79 -7.88
CA GLU A 63 9.62 15.76 -8.08
C GLU A 63 9.00 14.36 -8.05
N VAL A 64 8.16 14.09 -7.05
CA VAL A 64 7.41 12.82 -6.98
C VAL A 64 6.60 12.60 -8.26
N ASN A 65 5.88 13.61 -8.75
CA ASN A 65 5.14 13.49 -10.01
C ASN A 65 6.05 13.22 -11.22
N ASN A 66 7.25 13.81 -11.27
CA ASN A 66 8.22 13.59 -12.35
C ASN A 66 8.79 12.16 -12.35
N LEU A 67 8.78 11.47 -11.20
CA LEU A 67 9.23 10.09 -11.06
C LEU A 67 8.18 9.06 -11.50
N LEU A 68 6.88 9.40 -11.46
CA LEU A 68 5.79 8.46 -11.76
C LEU A 68 5.88 7.83 -13.17
N PRO A 69 6.24 8.56 -14.25
CA PRO A 69 6.45 7.94 -15.56
C PRO A 69 7.55 6.88 -15.56
N PHE A 70 8.64 7.12 -14.82
CA PHE A 70 9.73 6.15 -14.70
C PHE A 70 9.31 4.91 -13.91
N ILE A 71 8.61 5.10 -12.78
CA ILE A 71 8.01 4.02 -12.00
C ILE A 71 7.07 3.16 -12.86
N LYS A 72 6.17 3.80 -13.61
CA LYS A 72 5.25 3.12 -14.53
C LYS A 72 6.00 2.30 -15.58
N GLN A 73 7.09 2.84 -16.15
CA GLN A 73 7.88 2.12 -17.15
C GLN A 73 8.51 0.84 -16.57
N ILE A 74 9.09 0.91 -15.36
CA ILE A 74 9.65 -0.26 -14.68
C ILE A 74 8.57 -1.33 -14.45
N LEU A 75 7.38 -0.92 -13.99
CA LEU A 75 6.27 -1.84 -13.76
C LEU A 75 5.79 -2.50 -15.07
N GLN A 76 5.71 -1.75 -16.15
CA GLN A 76 5.38 -2.28 -17.48
C GLN A 76 6.43 -3.28 -17.97
N ASP A 77 7.70 -3.01 -17.73
CA ASP A 77 8.78 -3.93 -18.07
C ASP A 77 8.75 -5.20 -17.20
N ALA A 78 8.44 -5.06 -15.91
CA ALA A 78 8.30 -6.17 -14.96
C ALA A 78 7.06 -7.04 -15.25
N LYS A 79 5.99 -6.46 -15.80
CA LYS A 79 4.78 -7.20 -16.20
C LYS A 79 5.01 -8.15 -17.38
N ARG A 80 6.09 -7.95 -18.16
CA ARG A 80 6.34 -8.75 -19.36
C ARG A 80 6.46 -10.24 -19.00
N PRO A 81 5.86 -11.16 -19.77
CA PRO A 81 5.89 -12.58 -19.47
C PRO A 81 7.33 -13.10 -19.31
N THR A 82 7.63 -13.65 -18.14
CA THR A 82 8.91 -14.30 -17.89
C THR A 82 8.88 -15.72 -18.46
N LYS A 83 9.92 -16.10 -19.21
CA LYS A 83 10.06 -17.48 -19.73
C LYS A 83 10.41 -18.52 -18.65
N ARG A 84 10.61 -18.07 -17.40
CA ARG A 84 11.08 -18.88 -16.27
C ARG A 84 9.89 -19.28 -15.40
N VAL A 85 9.88 -20.53 -14.94
CA VAL A 85 8.91 -21.02 -13.96
C VAL A 85 9.28 -20.43 -12.60
N LEU A 86 8.33 -19.78 -11.94
CA LEU A 86 8.52 -19.22 -10.60
C LEU A 86 8.49 -20.33 -9.56
N SER A 87 9.48 -20.36 -8.66
CA SER A 87 9.39 -21.16 -7.44
C SER A 87 8.42 -20.54 -6.43
N ALA A 88 8.07 -21.28 -5.38
CA ALA A 88 7.26 -20.75 -4.29
C ALA A 88 7.93 -19.56 -3.59
N ASN A 89 9.24 -19.64 -3.34
CA ASN A 89 10.02 -18.57 -2.73
C ASN A 89 10.08 -17.34 -3.63
N ASP A 90 10.24 -17.52 -4.94
CA ASP A 90 10.22 -16.40 -5.89
C ASP A 90 8.87 -15.70 -5.87
N THR A 91 7.79 -16.49 -5.87
CA THR A 91 6.42 -15.97 -5.82
C THR A 91 6.20 -15.14 -4.55
N GLU A 92 6.62 -15.64 -3.39
CA GLU A 92 6.45 -14.96 -2.11
C GLU A 92 7.28 -13.67 -2.03
N ALA A 93 8.53 -13.71 -2.48
CA ALA A 93 9.41 -12.53 -2.51
C ALA A 93 8.83 -11.43 -3.42
N LEU A 94 8.35 -11.80 -4.61
CA LEU A 94 7.72 -10.85 -5.55
C LEU A 94 6.41 -10.29 -4.98
N LYS A 95 5.55 -11.13 -4.40
CA LYS A 95 4.31 -10.69 -3.75
C LYS A 95 4.58 -9.72 -2.60
N THR A 96 5.59 -10.00 -1.77
CA THR A 96 5.97 -9.14 -0.66
C THR A 96 6.40 -7.75 -1.14
N ALA A 97 7.30 -7.69 -2.14
CA ALA A 97 7.74 -6.41 -2.72
C ALA A 97 6.58 -5.64 -3.38
N LEU A 98 5.70 -6.33 -4.11
CA LEU A 98 4.56 -5.70 -4.79
C LEU A 98 3.48 -5.21 -3.81
N CYS A 99 3.19 -5.95 -2.74
CA CYS A 99 2.29 -5.51 -1.69
C CYS A 99 2.84 -4.27 -0.97
N SER A 100 4.10 -4.32 -0.56
CA SER A 100 4.82 -3.18 0.07
C SER A 100 4.78 -1.92 -0.80
N CYS A 101 4.98 -2.08 -2.11
CA CYS A 101 4.93 -0.99 -3.08
C CYS A 101 3.49 -0.47 -3.27
N GLY A 102 2.51 -1.37 -3.36
CA GLY A 102 1.10 -1.06 -3.47
C GLY A 102 0.57 -0.25 -2.29
N GLU A 103 0.93 -0.61 -1.06
CA GLU A 103 0.54 0.15 0.13
C GLU A 103 1.07 1.58 0.09
N LYS A 104 2.34 1.77 -0.27
CA LYS A 104 2.95 3.11 -0.37
C LYS A 104 2.33 3.94 -1.50
N ALA A 105 2.10 3.32 -2.66
CA ALA A 105 1.48 3.99 -3.80
C ALA A 105 0.03 4.40 -3.51
N ASN A 106 -0.75 3.54 -2.83
CA ASN A 106 -2.11 3.88 -2.41
C ASN A 106 -2.13 5.01 -1.38
N ASN A 107 -1.24 4.98 -0.38
CA ASN A 107 -1.10 6.10 0.56
C ASN A 107 -0.76 7.41 -0.17
N LEU A 108 0.16 7.35 -1.14
CA LEU A 108 0.53 8.51 -1.95
C LEU A 108 -0.66 9.05 -2.76
N LEU A 109 -1.44 8.16 -3.38
CA LEU A 109 -2.66 8.50 -4.11
C LEU A 109 -3.68 9.18 -3.20
N GLU A 110 -3.97 8.59 -2.04
CA GLU A 110 -4.91 9.15 -1.07
C GLU A 110 -4.48 10.53 -0.58
N ILE A 111 -3.18 10.73 -0.34
CA ILE A 111 -2.62 12.03 0.04
C ILE A 111 -2.93 13.07 -1.05
N PHE A 112 -2.60 12.76 -2.31
CA PHE A 112 -2.82 13.69 -3.42
C PHE A 112 -4.31 14.00 -3.61
N GLN A 113 -5.17 12.98 -3.56
CA GLN A 113 -6.63 13.15 -3.70
C GLN A 113 -7.24 13.96 -2.55
N LYS A 114 -6.89 13.65 -1.30
CA LYS A 114 -7.39 14.38 -0.12
C LYS A 114 -6.89 15.82 -0.13
N PHE A 115 -5.63 16.04 -0.52
CA PHE A 115 -5.05 17.38 -0.58
C PHE A 115 -5.71 18.22 -1.68
N ALA A 116 -5.92 17.65 -2.87
CA ALA A 116 -6.63 18.31 -3.98
C ALA A 116 -8.05 18.72 -3.62
N LYS A 117 -8.77 17.94 -2.81
CA LYS A 117 -10.12 18.26 -2.35
C LYS A 117 -10.18 19.36 -1.28
N ARG A 118 -9.10 19.54 -0.51
CA ARG A 118 -9.07 20.43 0.67
C ARG A 118 -8.32 21.74 0.43
N THR A 119 -7.70 21.92 -0.73
CA THR A 119 -6.97 23.14 -1.08
C THR A 119 -7.87 24.21 -1.70
N ASN A 120 -7.70 25.46 -1.26
CA ASN A 120 -8.43 26.63 -1.76
C ASN A 120 -7.52 27.53 -2.62
N GLY A 121 -6.76 26.95 -3.56
CA GLY A 121 -5.91 27.68 -4.50
C GLY A 121 -4.52 28.08 -3.98
N ARG A 122 -4.16 27.66 -2.75
CA ARG A 122 -2.81 27.81 -2.20
C ARG A 122 -2.40 26.60 -1.37
N TYR A 123 -1.11 26.36 -1.26
CA TYR A 123 -0.57 25.37 -0.33
C TYR A 123 -0.86 25.79 1.13
N ASN A 124 -1.22 24.80 1.94
CA ASN A 124 -1.44 24.94 3.38
C ASN A 124 -0.79 23.72 4.08
N SER A 125 0.29 23.98 4.82
CA SER A 125 1.06 22.95 5.51
C SER A 125 0.24 22.24 6.59
N SER A 126 -0.68 22.93 7.28
CA SER A 126 -1.54 22.32 8.30
C SER A 126 -2.53 21.31 7.69
N VAL A 127 -3.09 21.62 6.51
CA VAL A 127 -3.97 20.68 5.78
C VAL A 127 -3.17 19.46 5.33
N TYR A 128 -1.98 19.66 4.77
CA TYR A 128 -1.11 18.56 4.35
C TYR A 128 -0.68 17.69 5.53
N ARG A 129 -0.21 18.30 6.62
CA ARG A 129 0.15 17.63 7.89
C ARG A 129 -0.99 16.75 8.42
N ALA A 130 -2.21 17.30 8.46
CA ALA A 130 -3.37 16.55 8.94
C ALA A 130 -3.67 15.31 8.09
N ILE A 131 -3.40 15.36 6.79
CA ILE A 131 -3.57 14.23 5.88
C ILE A 131 -2.49 13.18 6.15
N ILE A 132 -1.20 13.54 6.13
CA ILE A 132 -0.12 12.55 6.26
C ILE A 132 -0.09 11.84 7.63
N ILE A 133 -0.61 12.46 8.69
CA ILE A 133 -0.71 11.83 10.02
C ILE A 133 -1.69 10.65 9.99
N GLN A 134 -2.73 10.72 9.14
CA GLN A 134 -3.64 9.60 8.91
C GLN A 134 -2.96 8.45 8.15
N HIS A 135 -1.82 8.72 7.49
CA HIS A 135 -1.07 7.79 6.66
C HIS A 135 0.31 7.46 7.24
N GLY A 136 0.44 7.42 8.57
CA GLY A 136 1.67 6.96 9.24
C GLY A 136 2.80 8.00 9.30
N LYS A 137 2.49 9.29 9.12
CA LYS A 137 3.48 10.39 9.11
C LYS A 137 4.51 10.27 7.98
N HIS A 138 4.16 9.57 6.90
CA HIS A 138 5.01 9.49 5.71
C HIS A 138 4.67 10.63 4.74
N ASN A 139 5.67 11.48 4.48
CA ASN A 139 5.57 12.53 3.48
C ASN A 139 5.61 11.93 2.06
N VAL A 140 5.22 12.73 1.06
CA VAL A 140 5.21 12.32 -0.35
C VAL A 140 6.57 11.82 -0.84
N GLU A 141 7.66 12.48 -0.45
CA GLU A 141 9.03 12.08 -0.79
C GLU A 141 9.45 10.77 -0.12
N THR A 142 9.02 10.53 1.12
CA THR A 142 9.31 9.28 1.84
C THR A 142 8.57 8.10 1.22
N LEU A 143 7.31 8.28 0.83
CA LEU A 143 6.52 7.25 0.14
C LEU A 143 7.12 6.93 -1.22
N ALA A 144 7.51 7.94 -1.99
CA ALA A 144 8.14 7.76 -3.29
C ALA A 144 9.51 7.08 -3.19
N ASP A 145 10.35 7.44 -2.21
CA ASP A 145 11.63 6.75 -1.97
C ASP A 145 11.40 5.26 -1.65
N GLY A 146 10.42 4.97 -0.79
CA GLY A 146 10.05 3.59 -0.46
C GLY A 146 9.55 2.79 -1.67
N ILE A 147 8.78 3.41 -2.57
CA ILE A 147 8.37 2.79 -3.84
C ILE A 147 9.59 2.47 -4.69
N LEU A 148 10.52 3.41 -4.86
CA LEU A 148 11.76 3.20 -5.62
C LEU A 148 12.62 2.08 -5.01
N GLN A 149 12.68 2.00 -3.68
CA GLN A 149 13.37 0.94 -2.95
C GLN A 149 12.72 -0.43 -3.18
N ASP A 150 11.39 -0.54 -3.06
CA ASP A 150 10.66 -1.78 -3.31
C ASP A 150 10.83 -2.24 -4.77
N LEU A 151 10.80 -1.30 -5.72
CA LEU A 151 11.08 -1.59 -7.13
C LEU A 151 12.52 -2.06 -7.34
N GLY A 152 13.49 -1.50 -6.62
CA GLY A 152 14.87 -1.97 -6.63
C GLY A 152 14.99 -3.43 -6.17
N ALA A 153 14.32 -3.76 -5.06
CA ALA A 153 14.24 -5.13 -4.57
C ALA A 153 13.52 -6.08 -5.56
N LEU A 154 12.48 -5.57 -6.22
CA LEU A 154 11.76 -6.31 -7.26
C LEU A 154 12.68 -6.62 -8.44
N VAL A 155 13.28 -5.60 -9.07
CA VAL A 155 14.02 -5.79 -10.33
C VAL A 155 15.36 -6.51 -10.15
N THR A 156 15.96 -6.48 -8.95
CA THR A 156 17.16 -7.27 -8.62
C THR A 156 16.88 -8.77 -8.56
N HIS A 157 15.61 -9.17 -8.48
CA HIS A 157 15.24 -10.58 -8.44
C HIS A 157 15.71 -11.30 -9.72
N HIS A 158 16.29 -12.49 -9.54
CA HIS A 158 16.92 -13.25 -10.62
C HIS A 158 15.94 -13.71 -11.72
N ILE A 159 14.64 -13.59 -11.49
CA ILE A 159 13.60 -13.93 -12.47
C ILE A 159 13.50 -12.89 -13.60
N PHE A 160 13.91 -11.65 -13.34
CA PHE A 160 13.86 -10.58 -14.32
C PHE A 160 15.04 -10.61 -15.29
N PRO A 161 14.86 -10.15 -16.53
CA PRO A 161 15.93 -10.10 -17.52
C PRO A 161 17.02 -9.10 -17.11
N ALA A 162 18.25 -9.34 -17.60
CA ALA A 162 19.41 -8.51 -17.30
C ALA A 162 19.20 -7.02 -17.67
N ASP A 163 18.43 -6.73 -18.74
CA ASP A 163 18.13 -5.35 -19.12
C ASP A 163 17.28 -4.62 -18.08
N LEU A 164 16.37 -5.32 -17.40
CA LEU A 164 15.59 -4.73 -16.30
C LEU A 164 16.45 -4.58 -15.04
N GLN A 165 17.33 -5.54 -14.75
CA GLN A 165 18.31 -5.43 -13.66
C GLN A 165 19.28 -4.25 -13.84
N ARG A 166 19.60 -3.86 -15.08
CA ARG A 166 20.41 -2.65 -15.34
C ARG A 166 19.70 -1.36 -14.91
N GLN A 167 18.38 -1.37 -14.76
CA GLN A 167 17.63 -0.20 -14.28
C GLN A 167 17.82 0.07 -12.77
N VAL A 168 18.41 -0.86 -12.00
CA VAL A 168 18.73 -0.66 -10.57
C VAL A 168 19.53 0.62 -10.34
N LYS A 169 20.54 0.88 -11.17
CA LYS A 169 21.32 2.13 -11.09
C LYS A 169 20.46 3.38 -11.35
N SER A 170 19.47 3.28 -12.23
CA SER A 170 18.56 4.39 -12.52
C SER A 170 17.59 4.63 -11.34
N LEU A 171 17.15 3.56 -10.67
CA LEU A 171 16.39 3.64 -9.42
C LEU A 171 17.21 4.29 -8.30
N GLU A 172 18.47 3.90 -8.12
CA GLU A 172 19.38 4.52 -7.15
C GLU A 172 19.57 6.01 -7.44
N ASN A 173 19.86 6.38 -8.69
CA ASN A 173 19.98 7.78 -9.09
C ASN A 173 18.69 8.58 -8.84
N ALA A 174 17.51 7.99 -9.08
CA ALA A 174 16.23 8.63 -8.80
C ALA A 174 16.04 8.87 -7.30
N ARG A 175 16.44 7.92 -6.45
CA ARG A 175 16.42 8.09 -4.99
C ARG A 175 17.39 9.18 -4.53
N GLU A 176 18.60 9.22 -5.09
CA GLU A 176 19.56 10.28 -4.80
C GLU A 176 19.07 11.67 -5.23
N ALA A 177 18.37 11.76 -6.36
CA ALA A 177 17.75 13.00 -6.83
C ALA A 177 16.63 13.44 -5.87
N LEU A 178 15.76 12.52 -5.48
CA LEU A 178 14.66 12.76 -4.54
C LEU A 178 15.17 13.19 -3.16
N ALA A 179 16.24 12.58 -2.66
CA ALA A 179 16.87 12.92 -1.38
C ALA A 179 17.49 14.33 -1.33
N LYS A 180 17.77 14.93 -2.50
CA LYS A 180 18.29 16.31 -2.60
C LYS A 180 17.18 17.36 -2.57
N VAL A 181 15.91 16.95 -2.71
CA VAL A 181 14.78 17.87 -2.67
C VAL A 181 14.51 18.31 -1.23
N SER A 182 14.15 19.58 -1.06
CA SER A 182 13.74 20.08 0.25
C SER A 182 12.50 19.32 0.75
N PRO A 183 12.48 18.85 2.01
CA PRO A 183 11.34 18.15 2.58
C PRO A 183 10.03 18.92 2.42
N SER A 184 8.93 18.19 2.18
CA SER A 184 7.62 18.81 2.00
C SER A 184 7.03 19.37 3.30
N LEU A 185 7.55 18.90 4.44
CA LEU A 185 7.32 19.42 5.78
C LEU A 185 8.64 19.32 6.56
N THR A 186 8.83 20.22 7.52
CA THR A 186 9.99 20.18 8.42
C THR A 186 9.77 19.18 9.55
N ASP A 187 10.84 18.72 10.18
CA ASP A 187 10.74 17.87 11.38
C ASP A 187 9.96 18.56 12.52
N PHE A 188 10.03 19.90 12.59
CA PHE A 188 9.22 20.70 13.51
C PHE A 188 7.72 20.59 13.21
N ASP A 189 7.36 20.55 11.93
CA ASP A 189 5.97 20.32 11.53
C ASP A 189 5.53 18.91 11.91
N LEU A 190 6.40 17.91 11.95
CA LEU A 190 6.05 16.52 12.30
C LEU A 190 6.11 16.22 13.80
N ALA A 191 6.87 17.01 14.56
CA ALA A 191 7.00 16.86 16.00
C ALA A 191 5.65 17.00 16.71
N ASP A 192 5.40 16.12 17.68
CA ASP A 192 4.31 16.31 18.64
C ASP A 192 4.74 17.44 19.57
N GLN A 193 4.09 18.60 19.42
CA GLN A 193 4.45 19.79 20.18
C GLN A 193 4.13 19.55 21.67
N PRO A 194 5.09 19.79 22.60
CA PRO A 194 4.80 19.72 24.02
C PRO A 194 3.64 20.65 24.35
N HIS A 195 2.61 20.11 25.02
CA HIS A 195 1.40 20.85 25.43
C HIS A 195 0.39 21.16 24.32
N ALA A 196 0.56 20.58 23.13
CA ALA A 196 -0.49 20.58 22.12
C ALA A 196 -1.39 19.35 22.28
N ALA A 197 -2.70 19.58 22.25
CA ALA A 197 -3.67 18.52 22.06
C ALA A 197 -4.08 18.51 20.59
N HIS A 198 -3.82 17.41 19.90
CA HIS A 198 -4.18 17.23 18.51
C HIS A 198 -5.31 16.22 18.41
N GLN A 199 -6.36 16.56 17.65
CA GLN A 199 -7.36 15.60 17.22
C GLN A 199 -7.24 15.34 15.73
N TYR A 200 -7.26 14.05 15.38
CA TYR A 200 -7.17 13.57 14.01
C TYR A 200 -8.42 12.75 13.67
N GLY A 201 -8.89 12.87 12.43
CA GLY A 201 -10.05 12.15 11.90
C GLY A 201 -11.28 13.04 11.66
N ASP A 202 -12.22 12.57 10.84
CA ASP A 202 -13.34 13.39 10.35
C ASP A 202 -14.41 13.69 11.40
N HIS A 203 -14.36 13.05 12.59
CA HIS A 203 -15.33 13.21 13.68
C HIS A 203 -14.70 13.55 15.04
N GLY A 204 -13.45 14.05 15.05
CA GLY A 204 -12.80 14.49 16.29
C GLY A 204 -13.50 15.71 16.88
N ARG A 205 -14.06 15.58 18.09
CA ARG A 205 -14.51 16.73 18.91
C ARG A 205 -13.68 16.84 20.17
N GLN A 206 -13.06 18.00 20.38
CA GLN A 206 -12.32 18.28 21.61
C GLN A 206 -13.12 19.26 22.44
N TYR A 207 -13.59 18.79 23.58
CA TYR A 207 -14.07 19.67 24.63
C TYR A 207 -12.83 20.03 25.45
N ASN A 208 -12.57 21.32 25.61
CA ASN A 208 -11.49 21.84 26.45
C ASN A 208 -12.06 22.92 27.35
N LEU A 209 -11.92 22.77 28.67
CA LEU A 209 -12.17 23.85 29.60
C LEU A 209 -10.84 24.57 29.90
N LEU A 210 -10.76 25.84 29.51
CA LEU A 210 -9.61 26.71 29.80
C LEU A 210 -10.02 27.66 30.95
N GLY A 211 -9.96 27.19 32.20
CA GLY A 211 -10.33 27.95 33.39
C GLY A 211 -10.62 27.05 34.62
N GLU A 212 -11.05 27.64 35.73
CA GLU A 212 -11.55 26.88 36.88
C GLU A 212 -12.99 26.38 36.62
N GLY A 213 -13.21 25.08 36.82
CA GLY A 213 -14.53 24.45 36.68
C GLY A 213 -14.44 22.96 36.38
N SER A 214 -15.59 22.27 36.36
CA SER A 214 -15.67 20.86 36.00
C SER A 214 -15.94 20.70 34.50
N GLN A 215 -15.07 19.97 33.81
CA GLN A 215 -15.27 19.64 32.40
C GLN A 215 -16.12 18.36 32.27
N ARG A 216 -17.28 18.48 31.63
CA ARG A 216 -18.18 17.35 31.36
C ARG A 216 -18.08 16.94 29.90
N ILE A 217 -17.46 15.78 29.65
CA ILE A 217 -17.26 15.23 28.30
C ILE A 217 -18.31 14.15 28.07
N ALA A 218 -19.43 14.50 27.45
CA ALA A 218 -20.47 13.55 27.06
C ALA A 218 -21.04 13.94 25.68
N ASP A 219 -21.08 12.99 24.74
CA ASP A 219 -21.84 13.13 23.49
C ASP A 219 -23.20 12.44 23.72
N GLY A 220 -24.16 13.17 24.29
CA GLY A 220 -25.49 12.66 24.65
C GLY A 220 -25.75 12.51 26.16
N HIS A 221 -26.37 11.40 26.57
CA HIS A 221 -26.87 11.21 27.93
C HIS A 221 -25.75 11.18 28.97
N TYR A 222 -25.73 12.20 29.83
CA TYR A 222 -24.84 12.31 30.97
C TYR A 222 -25.54 11.79 32.23
N PHE A 223 -24.88 10.91 32.97
CA PHE A 223 -25.30 10.46 34.28
C PHE A 223 -24.30 10.93 35.35
N GLU A 224 -24.77 11.78 36.25
CA GLU A 224 -24.03 12.20 37.44
C GLU A 224 -24.50 11.36 38.64
N ALA A 225 -23.75 10.32 39.01
CA ALA A 225 -24.00 9.69 40.29
C ALA A 225 -23.30 10.49 41.38
N ARG A 226 -24.07 10.95 42.38
CA ARG A 226 -23.55 11.59 43.60
C ARG A 226 -23.02 10.59 44.63
N GLY A 227 -22.51 9.43 44.18
CA GLY A 227 -22.08 8.31 45.02
C GLY A 227 -21.31 7.25 44.22
N ASN A 228 -20.85 6.19 44.92
CA ASN A 228 -20.05 5.13 44.32
C ASN A 228 -20.80 4.43 43.17
N GLN A 229 -20.19 4.40 41.98
CA GLN A 229 -20.69 3.67 40.83
C GLN A 229 -19.98 2.32 40.72
N THR A 230 -20.74 1.24 40.66
CA THR A 230 -20.24 -0.10 40.33
C THR A 230 -20.65 -0.44 38.91
N PHE A 231 -19.66 -0.62 38.02
CA PHE A 231 -19.88 -1.06 36.65
C PHE A 231 -19.78 -2.59 36.58
N GLY A 232 -20.92 -3.26 36.40
CA GLY A 232 -20.98 -4.67 36.03
C GLY A 232 -21.02 -4.81 34.51
N MET A 233 -20.27 -5.76 33.94
CA MET A 233 -20.50 -6.18 32.56
C MET A 233 -21.79 -7.01 32.48
N PHE A 234 -22.68 -6.64 31.57
CA PHE A 234 -23.63 -7.62 31.05
C PHE A 234 -22.87 -8.57 30.12
N PRO A 235 -22.92 -9.90 30.34
CA PRO A 235 -22.30 -10.82 29.40
C PRO A 235 -22.96 -10.70 28.02
N PRO A 236 -22.19 -10.85 26.93
CA PRO A 236 -22.73 -10.73 25.57
C PRO A 236 -23.85 -11.76 25.33
N LYS A 237 -24.86 -11.35 24.55
CA LYS A 237 -26.08 -12.14 24.25
C LYS A 237 -25.81 -13.55 23.73
N SER A 238 -24.61 -13.83 23.23
CA SER A 238 -24.16 -15.17 22.82
C SER A 238 -24.17 -16.22 23.94
N PHE A 239 -24.20 -15.79 25.20
CA PHE A 239 -24.25 -16.71 26.36
C PHE A 239 -25.67 -17.00 26.88
N MET A 240 -26.71 -16.38 26.33
CA MET A 240 -28.11 -16.60 26.78
C MET A 240 -28.88 -17.65 25.98
N ASN A 241 -28.30 -18.21 24.90
CA ASN A 241 -28.98 -19.20 24.06
C ASN A 241 -28.54 -20.65 24.33
N SER A 242 -27.85 -20.94 25.45
CA SER A 242 -27.34 -22.29 25.75
C SER A 242 -28.02 -23.00 26.92
N SER A 243 -29.19 -22.53 27.37
CA SER A 243 -29.92 -23.18 28.47
C SER A 243 -31.39 -23.46 28.13
N GLU A 244 -31.64 -24.02 26.95
CA GLU A 244 -32.93 -24.65 26.60
C GLU A 244 -32.78 -26.13 26.23
N ILE A 245 -31.85 -26.89 26.82
CA ILE A 245 -31.95 -28.36 26.84
C ILE A 245 -31.37 -28.91 28.15
N ALA A 246 -32.15 -28.91 29.23
CA ALA A 246 -32.03 -29.85 30.36
C ALA A 246 -33.14 -29.62 31.40
N ALA A 247 -34.39 -29.89 31.02
CA ALA A 247 -35.45 -30.19 31.96
C ALA A 247 -36.23 -31.39 31.41
N GLY A 248 -35.64 -32.56 31.61
CA GLY A 248 -36.16 -33.85 31.16
C GLY A 248 -35.53 -34.96 31.98
N GLN A 249 -35.90 -35.03 33.26
CA GLN A 249 -36.11 -36.22 34.09
C GLN A 249 -36.57 -35.82 35.49
#